data_AF-C5LIJ7-F1
#
_entry.id   AF-C5LIJ7-F1
#
_cell.length_a   1.000
_cell.length_b   1.000
_cell.length_c   1.000
_cell.angle_alpha   90.00
_cell.angle_beta   90.00
_cell.angle_gamma   90.00
#
_symmetry.space_group_name_H-M   'P 1'
#
loop_
_entity.id
_entity.type
_entity.pdbx_description
1 polymer ?
#
loop_
_entity_poly.entity_id
_entity_poly.type
_entity_poly.pdbx_seq_one_letter_code
_entity_poly.pdbx_strand_id
1 'polypeptide(L)'
;MEHLTCFVPGNLMLGARTLPRDRVDPRWEKWAHDITETCHQMYARSKTGLGPEVAEFRLNAPKGDDIPRDAHYILRPETIESIFYMHYFTGDPKYRVWAHDMMTALNKHAKAQYGYSAVFDINQVPARQKNEQESFFTAETLKYLYLTLAPRHALNLDEYVLNTEAHPLKIANH
;
A
#
# COMPACT_ATOMS: atom_id res chain seq x y z
N MET A 1 -8.23 -9.55 8.09
CA MET A 1 -7.09 -8.62 8.02
C MET A 1 -7.60 -7.31 7.48
N GLU A 2 -7.40 -6.24 8.24
CA GLU A 2 -7.78 -4.89 7.80
C GLU A 2 -6.76 -4.36 6.80
N HIS A 3 -7.19 -3.48 5.90
CA HIS A 3 -6.29 -2.78 4.99
C HIS A 3 -5.20 -2.04 5.76
N LEU A 4 -5.55 -1.45 6.91
CA LEU A 4 -4.62 -0.81 7.84
C LEU A 4 -3.43 -1.70 8.19
N THR A 5 -3.58 -3.03 8.27
CA THR A 5 -2.48 -3.94 8.62
C THR A 5 -1.41 -4.00 7.52
N CYS A 6 -1.72 -3.56 6.30
CA CYS A 6 -0.79 -3.58 5.17
C CYS A 6 0.36 -2.57 5.27
N PHE A 7 0.47 -1.77 6.35
CA PHE A 7 1.66 -0.95 6.63
C PHE A 7 2.81 -1.78 7.24
N VAL A 8 2.48 -2.90 7.88
CA VAL A 8 3.45 -3.76 8.60
C VAL A 8 4.61 -4.25 7.71
N PRO A 9 4.40 -4.67 6.45
CA PRO A 9 5.50 -5.07 5.58
C PRO A 9 6.53 -3.98 5.34
N GLY A 10 6.09 -2.73 5.12
CA GLY A 10 6.97 -1.58 4.98
C GLY A 10 7.83 -1.37 6.22
N ASN A 11 7.22 -1.46 7.40
CA ASN A 11 7.94 -1.39 8.68
C ASN A 11 8.93 -2.54 8.88
N LEU A 12 8.55 -3.77 8.54
CA LEU A 12 9.44 -4.93 8.62
C LEU A 12 10.65 -4.76 7.69
N MET A 13 10.43 -4.31 6.45
CA MET A 13 11.50 -4.06 5.50
C MET A 13 12.41 -2.91 5.95
N LEU A 14 11.83 -1.80 6.41
CA LEU A 14 12.59 -0.67 6.96
C LEU A 14 13.47 -1.13 8.13
N GLY A 15 12.91 -1.86 9.09
CA GLY A 15 13.65 -2.41 10.23
C GLY A 15 14.75 -3.38 9.80
N ALA A 16 14.45 -4.30 8.88
CA ALA A 16 15.42 -5.28 8.38
C ALA A 16 16.63 -4.64 7.68
N ARG A 17 16.45 -3.45 7.09
CA ARG A 17 17.46 -2.77 6.28
C ARG A 17 18.21 -1.66 7.01
N THR A 18 17.67 -1.14 8.12
CA THR A 18 18.24 0.01 8.82
C THR A 18 18.74 -0.29 10.24
N LEU A 19 18.25 -1.35 10.88
CA LEU A 19 18.70 -1.71 12.23
C LEU A 19 20.02 -2.50 12.23
N PRO A 20 20.79 -2.44 13.33
CA PRO A 20 21.93 -3.32 13.56
C PRO A 20 21.54 -4.81 13.44
N ARG A 21 22.42 -5.62 12.84
CA ARG A 21 22.13 -7.04 12.51
C ARG A 21 21.74 -7.89 13.73
N ASP A 22 22.26 -7.58 14.91
CA ASP A 22 21.94 -8.26 16.17
C ASP A 22 20.52 -7.95 16.68
N ARG A 23 19.85 -6.94 16.10
CA ARG A 23 18.48 -6.53 16.43
C ARG A 23 17.45 -6.92 15.36
N VAL A 24 17.89 -7.55 14.27
CA VAL A 24 17.03 -7.94 13.15
C VAL A 24 16.72 -9.43 13.23
N ASP A 25 15.44 -9.79 13.28
CA ASP A 25 15.05 -11.19 13.07
C ASP A 25 15.30 -11.56 11.61
N PRO A 26 16.01 -12.67 11.33
CA PRO A 26 16.34 -13.07 9.96
C PRO A 26 15.10 -13.35 9.08
N ARG A 27 13.90 -13.45 9.67
CA ARG A 27 12.64 -13.68 8.95
C ARG A 27 11.95 -12.40 8.51
N TRP A 28 12.32 -11.22 9.03
CA TRP A 28 11.59 -9.97 8.76
C TRP A 28 11.50 -9.62 7.28
N GLU A 29 12.61 -9.75 6.54
CA GLU A 29 12.60 -9.48 5.11
C GLU A 29 11.69 -10.46 4.35
N LYS A 30 11.74 -11.75 4.72
CA LYS A 30 10.84 -12.76 4.14
C LYS A 30 9.37 -12.43 4.42
N TRP A 31 9.04 -12.09 5.66
CA TRP A 31 7.69 -11.70 6.04
C TRP A 31 7.24 -10.42 5.36
N ALA A 32 8.12 -9.44 5.18
CA ALA A 32 7.82 -8.25 4.39
C ALA A 32 7.41 -8.64 2.96
N HIS A 33 8.20 -9.48 2.28
CA HIS A 33 7.84 -10.00 0.95
C HIS A 33 6.50 -10.74 0.93
N ASP A 34 6.30 -11.72 1.82
CA ASP A 34 5.10 -12.57 1.84
C ASP A 34 3.82 -11.75 2.14
N ILE A 35 3.91 -10.81 3.08
CA ILE A 35 2.76 -10.01 3.50
C ILE A 35 2.48 -8.90 2.46
N THR A 36 3.49 -8.27 1.85
CA THR A 36 3.23 -7.34 0.73
C THR A 36 2.56 -8.05 -0.44
N GLU A 37 2.96 -9.27 -0.78
CA GLU A 37 2.28 -10.06 -1.80
C GLU A 37 0.82 -10.32 -1.40
N THR A 38 0.56 -10.73 -0.16
CA THR A 38 -0.82 -10.90 0.36
C THR A 38 -1.66 -9.63 0.21
N CYS A 39 -1.12 -8.48 0.59
CA CYS A 39 -1.79 -7.19 0.46
C CYS A 39 -2.04 -6.81 -1.01
N HIS A 40 -1.09 -7.07 -1.90
CA HIS A 40 -1.29 -6.89 -3.35
C HIS A 40 -2.39 -7.83 -3.89
N GLN A 41 -2.44 -9.08 -3.44
CA GLN A 41 -3.48 -10.04 -3.85
C GLN A 41 -4.89 -9.60 -3.42
N MET A 42 -5.02 -8.87 -2.30
CA MET A 42 -6.30 -8.27 -1.90
C MET A 42 -6.83 -7.26 -2.94
N TYR A 43 -5.93 -6.55 -3.63
CA TYR A 43 -6.27 -5.63 -4.72
C TYR A 43 -6.52 -6.40 -6.02
N ALA A 44 -5.58 -7.27 -6.40
CA ALA A 44 -5.58 -7.97 -7.69
C ALA A 44 -6.81 -8.87 -7.90
N ARG A 45 -7.45 -9.31 -6.81
CA ARG A 45 -8.65 -10.17 -6.85
C ARG A 45 -9.97 -9.42 -6.91
N SER A 46 -9.97 -8.10 -6.69
CA SER A 46 -11.20 -7.33 -6.81
C SER A 46 -11.48 -6.96 -8.27
N LYS A 47 -12.76 -6.75 -8.61
CA LYS A 47 -13.12 -6.37 -10.00
C LYS A 47 -12.63 -4.99 -10.40
N THR A 48 -12.40 -4.11 -9.44
CA THR A 48 -11.92 -2.73 -9.66
C THR A 48 -10.40 -2.62 -9.60
N GLY A 49 -9.69 -3.61 -9.07
CA GLY A 49 -8.27 -3.51 -8.74
C GLY A 49 -7.98 -2.63 -7.52
N LEU A 50 -9.00 -2.30 -6.71
CA LEU A 50 -8.88 -1.60 -5.44
C LEU A 50 -8.97 -2.61 -4.28
N GLY A 51 -8.32 -2.33 -3.15
CA GLY A 51 -8.31 -3.22 -1.98
C GLY A 51 -9.56 -3.05 -1.09
N PRO A 52 -10.00 -4.12 -0.39
CA PRO A 52 -11.08 -4.02 0.60
C PRO A 52 -10.60 -3.41 1.90
N GLU A 53 -11.50 -2.80 2.67
CA GLU A 53 -11.23 -2.37 4.04
C GLU A 53 -10.90 -3.56 4.94
N VAL A 54 -11.63 -4.68 4.80
CA VAL A 54 -11.35 -5.91 5.54
C VAL A 54 -11.45 -7.13 4.65
N ALA A 55 -10.36 -7.89 4.54
CA ALA A 55 -10.33 -9.21 3.92
C ALA A 55 -10.46 -10.31 4.98
N GLU A 56 -11.21 -11.38 4.66
CA GLU A 56 -11.25 -12.61 5.45
C GLU A 56 -10.55 -13.74 4.70
N PHE A 57 -9.59 -14.38 5.37
CA PHE A 57 -8.87 -15.54 4.84
C PHE A 57 -9.42 -16.81 5.49
N ARG A 58 -9.91 -17.74 4.68
CA ARG A 58 -10.46 -19.01 5.16
C ARG A 58 -9.45 -20.12 4.96
N LEU A 59 -8.83 -20.56 6.05
CA LEU A 59 -7.72 -21.53 6.04
C LEU A 59 -8.08 -22.89 5.42
N ASN A 60 -9.36 -23.28 5.47
CA ASN A 60 -9.85 -24.57 4.96
C ASN A 60 -10.71 -24.42 3.70
N ALA A 61 -10.77 -23.23 3.10
CA ALA A 61 -11.50 -23.02 1.85
C ALA A 61 -10.62 -23.34 0.63
N PRO A 62 -11.22 -23.66 -0.53
CA PRO A 62 -10.49 -23.70 -1.79
C PRO A 62 -9.64 -22.44 -1.99
N LYS A 63 -8.44 -22.59 -2.57
CA LYS A 63 -7.61 -21.44 -2.96
C LYS A 63 -8.45 -20.52 -3.85
N GLY A 64 -8.64 -19.28 -3.42
CA GLY A 64 -9.46 -18.31 -4.18
C GLY A 64 -10.69 -17.80 -3.44
N ASP A 65 -11.14 -18.49 -2.37
CA ASP A 65 -12.34 -18.14 -1.60
C ASP A 65 -12.11 -17.05 -0.52
N ASP A 66 -11.12 -16.18 -0.73
CA ASP A 66 -10.91 -15.02 0.13
C ASP A 66 -11.98 -13.97 -0.19
N ILE A 67 -12.83 -13.64 0.78
CA ILE A 67 -13.98 -12.75 0.58
C ILE A 67 -13.71 -11.43 1.31
N PRO A 68 -13.99 -10.28 0.69
CA PRO A 68 -14.04 -9.02 1.42
C PRO A 68 -15.18 -9.09 2.44
N ARG A 69 -14.84 -9.04 3.73
CA ARG A 69 -15.83 -8.88 4.81
C ARG A 69 -16.40 -7.47 4.80
N ASP A 70 -15.56 -6.51 4.45
CA ASP A 70 -15.95 -5.13 4.18
C ASP A 70 -15.30 -4.67 2.87
N ALA A 71 -16.14 -4.42 1.87
CA ALA A 71 -15.73 -4.20 0.49
C ALA A 71 -15.61 -2.72 0.12
N HIS A 72 -15.79 -1.78 1.05
CA HIS A 72 -15.56 -0.38 0.73
C HIS A 72 -14.06 -0.08 0.62
N TYR A 73 -13.72 0.99 -0.12
CA TYR A 73 -12.35 1.48 -0.23
C TYR A 73 -12.33 3.00 -0.10
N ILE A 74 -11.66 3.51 0.93
CA ILE A 74 -11.59 4.93 1.24
C ILE A 74 -10.30 5.60 0.80
N LEU A 75 -9.69 5.15 -0.30
CA LEU A 75 -8.47 5.74 -0.86
C LEU A 75 -7.20 5.53 -0.01
N ARG A 76 -7.21 4.48 0.82
CA ARG A 76 -6.17 4.17 1.80
C ARG A 76 -4.78 3.91 1.20
N PRO A 77 -3.70 4.25 1.92
CA PRO A 77 -2.33 4.19 1.40
C PRO A 77 -1.55 2.92 1.74
N GLU A 78 -1.94 2.14 2.75
CA GLU A 78 -0.97 1.27 3.47
C GLU A 78 -0.32 0.18 2.59
N THR A 79 -1.05 -0.35 1.61
CA THR A 79 -0.47 -1.30 0.64
C THR A 79 0.55 -0.61 -0.28
N ILE A 80 0.24 0.61 -0.75
CA ILE A 80 1.12 1.42 -1.59
C ILE A 80 2.35 1.90 -0.81
N GLU A 81 2.19 2.24 0.48
CA GLU A 81 3.28 2.53 1.41
C GLU A 81 4.26 1.36 1.49
N SER A 82 3.75 0.15 1.74
CA SER A 82 4.61 -1.05 1.78
C SER A 82 5.30 -1.29 0.45
N ILE A 83 4.60 -1.13 -0.68
CA ILE A 83 5.18 -1.23 -2.02
C ILE A 83 6.33 -0.23 -2.21
N PHE A 84 6.20 1.01 -1.72
CA PHE A 84 7.27 2.00 -1.75
C PHE A 84 8.53 1.50 -1.01
N TYR A 85 8.41 1.07 0.24
CA TYR A 85 9.55 0.57 1.01
C TYR A 85 10.18 -0.66 0.36
N MET A 86 9.36 -1.59 -0.12
CA MET A 86 9.85 -2.78 -0.82
C MET A 86 10.64 -2.39 -2.07
N HIS A 87 10.12 -1.47 -2.89
CA HIS A 87 10.84 -0.99 -4.06
C HIS A 87 12.14 -0.27 -3.69
N TYR A 88 12.09 0.63 -2.70
CA TYR A 88 13.23 1.45 -2.29
C TYR A 88 14.44 0.59 -1.87
N PHE A 89 14.19 -0.46 -1.07
CA PHE A 89 15.25 -1.29 -0.52
C PHE A 89 15.69 -2.45 -1.42
N THR A 90 14.80 -2.99 -2.24
CA THR A 90 15.12 -4.17 -3.07
C THR A 90 15.46 -3.82 -4.51
N GLY A 91 14.95 -2.69 -5.02
CA GLY A 91 15.01 -2.34 -6.44
C GLY A 91 14.20 -3.25 -7.36
N ASP A 92 13.44 -4.21 -6.82
CA ASP A 92 12.67 -5.17 -7.61
C ASP A 92 11.61 -4.41 -8.44
N PRO A 93 11.61 -4.56 -9.78
CA PRO A 93 10.73 -3.82 -10.67
C PRO A 93 9.25 -4.19 -10.49
N LYS A 94 8.91 -5.36 -9.93
CA LYS A 94 7.51 -5.75 -9.74
C LYS A 94 6.72 -4.76 -8.89
N TYR A 95 7.37 -4.14 -7.90
CA TYR A 95 6.73 -3.17 -7.02
C TYR A 95 6.32 -1.90 -7.76
N ARG A 96 7.08 -1.48 -8.78
CA ARG A 96 6.68 -0.37 -9.66
C ARG A 96 5.53 -0.75 -10.59
N VAL A 97 5.51 -1.99 -11.08
CA VAL A 97 4.39 -2.52 -11.87
C VAL A 97 3.11 -2.50 -11.04
N TRP A 98 3.15 -3.01 -9.80
CA TRP A 98 2.00 -2.99 -8.90
C TRP A 98 1.53 -1.57 -8.56
N ALA A 99 2.45 -0.64 -8.28
CA ALA A 99 2.11 0.76 -8.05
C ALA A 99 1.43 1.41 -9.28
N HIS A 100 1.92 1.11 -10.49
CA HIS A 100 1.30 1.56 -11.74
C HIS A 100 -0.11 1.00 -11.91
N ASP A 101 -0.32 -0.28 -11.63
CA ASP A 101 -1.62 -0.94 -11.76
C ASP A 101 -2.64 -0.38 -10.75
N MET A 102 -2.20 -0.13 -9.51
CA MET A 102 -3.01 0.54 -8.48
C MET A 102 -3.37 1.98 -8.87
N MET A 103 -2.44 2.74 -9.44
CA MET A 103 -2.73 4.09 -9.96
C MET A 103 -3.72 4.05 -11.12
N THR A 104 -3.61 3.04 -11.99
CA THR A 104 -4.55 2.83 -13.09
C THR A 104 -5.95 2.51 -12.58
N ALA A 105 -6.06 1.64 -11.57
CA ALA A 105 -7.33 1.32 -10.90
C ALA A 105 -7.96 2.55 -10.25
N LEU A 106 -7.19 3.35 -9.50
CA LEU A 106 -7.64 4.62 -8.91
C LEU A 106 -8.20 5.57 -9.97
N ASN A 107 -7.46 5.77 -11.08
CA ASN A 107 -7.90 6.64 -12.18
C ASN A 107 -9.18 6.15 -12.86
N LYS A 108 -9.38 4.84 -12.94
CA LYS A 108 -10.55 4.24 -13.62
C LYS A 108 -11.79 4.19 -12.73
N HIS A 109 -11.62 3.93 -11.43
CA HIS A 109 -12.73 3.58 -10.55
C HIS A 109 -12.99 4.60 -9.44
N ALA A 110 -11.99 5.39 -9.04
CA ALA A 110 -12.13 6.38 -7.97
C ALA A 110 -12.11 7.84 -8.47
N LYS A 111 -11.66 8.12 -9.70
CA LYS A 111 -11.63 9.49 -10.24
C LYS A 111 -13.04 10.08 -10.40
N ALA A 112 -13.22 11.29 -9.89
CA ALA A 112 -14.45 12.09 -9.99
C ALA A 112 -14.19 13.36 -10.81
N GLN A 113 -15.22 14.19 -11.01
CA GLN A 113 -15.11 15.42 -11.80
C GLN A 113 -14.04 16.39 -11.27
N TYR A 114 -13.94 16.52 -9.94
CA TYR A 114 -13.08 17.51 -9.27
C TYR A 114 -12.00 16.89 -8.35
N GLY A 115 -11.77 15.58 -8.44
CA GLY A 115 -10.85 14.88 -7.55
C GLY A 115 -10.98 13.37 -7.65
N TYR A 116 -10.86 12.70 -6.52
CA TYR A 116 -11.08 11.27 -6.33
C TYR A 116 -12.12 11.05 -5.25
N SER A 117 -12.74 9.88 -5.23
CA SER A 117 -13.75 9.54 -4.25
C SER A 117 -13.58 8.11 -3.76
N ALA A 118 -13.78 7.93 -2.45
CA ALA A 118 -14.01 6.63 -1.85
C ALA A 118 -15.15 5.89 -2.59
N VAL A 119 -15.10 4.56 -2.61
CA VAL A 119 -16.10 3.71 -3.27
C VAL A 119 -16.79 2.80 -2.27
N PHE A 120 -18.06 2.50 -2.51
CA PHE A 120 -18.87 1.66 -1.63
C PHE A 120 -18.54 0.17 -1.72
N ASP A 121 -18.13 -0.31 -2.89
CA ASP A 121 -17.87 -1.72 -3.15
C ASP A 121 -16.83 -1.89 -4.26
N ILE A 122 -15.68 -2.49 -3.94
CA ILE A 122 -14.59 -2.78 -4.88
C ILE A 122 -14.93 -3.85 -5.93
N ASN A 123 -16.06 -4.54 -5.79
CA ASN A 123 -16.55 -5.55 -6.73
C ASN A 123 -17.74 -5.07 -7.58
N GLN A 124 -18.14 -3.80 -7.43
CA GLN A 124 -19.15 -3.16 -8.26
C GLN A 124 -18.48 -2.41 -9.43
N VAL A 125 -18.86 -2.73 -10.66
CA VAL A 125 -18.41 -2.02 -11.88
C VAL A 125 -19.64 -1.64 -12.71
N PRO A 126 -19.91 -0.34 -12.96
CA PRO A 126 -19.13 0.83 -12.53
C PRO A 126 -19.15 1.03 -11.01
N ALA A 127 -18.03 1.52 -10.46
CA ALA A 127 -17.89 1.74 -9.02
C ALA A 127 -18.80 2.88 -8.55
N ARG A 128 -19.52 2.68 -7.44
CA ARG A 128 -20.37 3.71 -6.84
C ARG A 128 -19.54 4.55 -5.87
N GLN A 129 -19.44 5.85 -6.14
CA GLN A 129 -18.67 6.81 -5.34
C GLN A 129 -19.42 7.27 -4.09
N LYS A 130 -18.69 7.50 -3.00
CA LYS A 130 -19.21 8.02 -1.71
C LYS A 130 -19.28 9.55 -1.64
N ASN A 131 -18.66 10.25 -2.61
CA ASN A 131 -18.47 11.70 -2.59
C ASN A 131 -17.61 12.19 -1.40
N GLU A 132 -16.64 11.36 -1.00
CA GLU A 132 -15.69 11.64 0.07
C GLU A 132 -14.26 11.52 -0.47
N GLN A 133 -13.41 12.50 -0.21
CA GLN A 133 -11.97 12.45 -0.49
C GLN A 133 -11.20 12.76 0.79
N GLU A 134 -10.63 11.72 1.38
CA GLU A 134 -9.85 11.85 2.61
C GLU A 134 -8.54 12.60 2.37
N SER A 135 -8.08 13.37 3.37
CA SER A 135 -6.84 14.14 3.26
C SER A 135 -5.61 13.27 3.03
N PHE A 136 -5.58 12.07 3.61
CA PHE A 136 -4.49 11.12 3.42
C PHE A 136 -4.35 10.65 1.97
N PHE A 137 -5.38 10.79 1.12
CA PHE A 137 -5.21 10.44 -0.29
C PHE A 137 -4.13 11.30 -0.96
N THR A 138 -4.12 12.60 -0.67
CA THR A 138 -3.11 13.51 -1.22
C THR A 138 -1.82 13.49 -0.39
N ALA A 139 -1.92 13.37 0.93
CA ALA A 139 -0.74 13.31 1.79
C ALA A 139 0.06 12.02 1.60
N GLU A 140 -0.60 10.88 1.46
CA GLU A 140 0.01 9.56 1.52
C GLU A 140 -0.08 8.82 0.20
N THR A 141 -1.29 8.48 -0.26
CA THR A 141 -1.50 7.60 -1.43
C THR A 141 -0.79 8.13 -2.67
N LEU A 142 -1.03 9.40 -3.02
CA LEU A 142 -0.36 10.04 -4.16
C LEU A 142 1.15 10.22 -3.94
N LYS A 143 1.59 10.49 -2.71
CA LYS A 143 3.01 10.68 -2.39
C LYS A 143 3.78 9.37 -2.54
N TYR A 144 3.28 8.26 -1.97
CA TYR A 144 3.93 6.96 -2.10
C TYR A 144 3.90 6.43 -3.54
N LEU A 145 2.82 6.65 -4.30
CA LEU A 145 2.79 6.37 -5.73
C LEU A 145 3.86 7.17 -6.48
N TYR A 146 3.96 8.48 -6.22
CA TYR A 146 4.99 9.33 -6.82
C TYR A 146 6.38 8.83 -6.47
N LEU A 147 6.69 8.60 -5.19
CA LEU A 147 8.00 8.16 -4.72
C LEU A 147 8.41 6.79 -5.26
N THR A 148 7.44 5.87 -5.43
CA THR A 148 7.70 4.54 -6.03
C THR A 148 8.05 4.65 -7.52
N LEU A 149 7.45 5.59 -8.24
CA LEU A 149 7.65 5.77 -9.68
C LEU A 149 8.76 6.77 -10.01
N ALA A 150 9.15 7.62 -9.06
CA ALA A 150 10.23 8.58 -9.20
C ALA A 150 11.61 7.91 -9.02
N PRO A 151 12.70 8.58 -9.43
CA PRO A 151 14.05 8.15 -9.07
C PRO A 151 14.24 8.12 -7.55
N ARG A 152 15.07 7.18 -7.06
CA ARG A 152 15.32 6.98 -5.62
C ARG A 152 15.81 8.24 -4.89
N HIS A 153 16.47 9.17 -5.57
CA HIS A 153 16.94 10.43 -4.97
C HIS A 153 15.81 11.46 -4.73
N ALA A 154 14.55 11.17 -5.09
CA ALA A 154 13.43 12.04 -4.78
C ALA A 154 13.13 12.14 -3.27
N LEU A 155 13.45 11.10 -2.50
CA LEU A 155 13.44 11.10 -1.04
C LEU A 155 14.49 10.11 -0.53
N ASN A 156 15.48 10.59 0.21
CA ASN A 156 16.51 9.75 0.80
C ASN A 156 16.09 9.26 2.20
N LEU A 157 15.81 7.97 2.36
CA LEU A 157 15.46 7.37 3.66
C LEU A 157 16.64 7.30 4.65
N ASP A 158 17.86 7.62 4.21
CA ASP A 158 19.01 7.80 5.12
C ASP A 158 19.00 9.20 5.78
N GLU A 159 18.21 10.14 5.25
CA GLU A 159 18.11 11.53 5.73
C GLU A 159 16.75 11.88 6.33
N TYR A 160 15.70 11.16 5.94
CA TYR A 160 14.32 11.43 6.33
C TYR A 160 13.63 10.18 6.86
N VAL A 161 12.80 10.39 7.89
CA VAL A 161 11.80 9.43 8.36
C VAL A 161 10.41 9.97 8.05
N LEU A 162 9.54 9.14 7.50
CA LEU A 162 8.15 9.50 7.25
C LEU A 162 7.34 9.25 8.53
N ASN A 163 6.54 10.23 8.96
CA ASN A 163 5.55 9.97 10.00
C ASN A 163 4.40 9.12 9.45
N THR A 164 3.43 8.78 10.32
CA THR A 164 2.28 7.93 9.94
C THR A 164 1.29 8.55 8.95
N GLU A 165 1.52 9.80 8.50
CA GLU A 165 0.74 10.48 7.46
C GLU A 165 1.67 10.87 6.28
N ALA A 166 2.72 10.07 6.07
CA ALA A 166 3.75 10.23 5.05
C ALA A 166 4.45 11.60 5.02
N HIS A 167 4.46 12.38 6.09
CA HIS A 167 5.18 13.64 6.15
C HIS A 167 6.66 13.38 6.45
N PRO A 168 7.60 13.79 5.58
CA PRO A 168 9.01 13.55 5.79
C PRO A 168 9.56 14.49 6.87
N LEU A 169 10.18 13.90 7.88
CA LEU A 169 10.87 14.58 8.97
C LEU A 169 12.37 14.32 8.82
N LYS A 170 13.17 15.38 8.86
CA LYS A 170 14.62 15.26 8.77
C LYS A 170 15.15 14.56 10.03
N ILE A 171 15.99 13.54 9.84
CA ILE A 171 16.66 12.85 10.94
C ILE A 171 17.58 13.84 11.65
N ALA A 172 17.50 13.88 12.99
CA ALA A 172 18.39 14.73 13.78
C ALA A 172 19.81 14.15 13.73
N ASN A 173 20.79 14.99 13.34
CA ASN A 173 22.19 14.61 13.44
C ASN A 173 22.57 14.61 14.93
N HIS A 174 23.02 13.45 15.42
CA HIS A 174 23.67 13.30 16.73
C HIS A 174 25.18 13.26 16.56
#